data_AF-A0A6P0TP65-F1
#
_entry.id   AF-A0A6P0TP65-F1
#
_cell.length_a   1.000
_cell.length_b   1.000
_cell.length_c   1.000
_cell.angle_alpha   90.00
_cell.angle_beta   90.00
_cell.angle_gamma   90.00
#
_symmetry.space_group_name_H-M   'P 1'
#
loop_
_entity.id
_entity.type
_entity.pdbx_description
1 polymer ?
#
loop_
_entity_poly.entity_id
_entity_poly.type
_entity_poly.pdbx_seq_one_letter_code
_entity_poly.pdbx_strand_id
1 'polypeptide(L)'
;MEFLIDEDLPRSTSKILQKYKHEGIDVRDIGLRGAEDSQVAAIAKKKRGLCLLTGDFDFAYIRNYPPKEYPGIVIFYIPSNVTVA
;
A
#
# COMPACT_ATOMS: atom_id res chain seq x y z
N MET A 1 4.87 7.26 -11.03
CA MET A 1 5.14 7.05 -9.59
C MET A 1 5.07 5.57 -9.32
N GLU A 2 5.75 5.13 -8.26
CA GLU A 2 5.78 3.73 -7.84
C GLU A 2 5.02 3.60 -6.52
N PHE A 3 4.17 2.59 -6.47
CA PHE A 3 3.32 2.30 -5.33
C PHE A 3 3.64 0.92 -4.78
N LEU A 4 3.60 0.80 -3.46
CA LEU A 4 3.55 -0.48 -2.78
C LEU A 4 2.09 -0.78 -2.46
N ILE A 5 1.57 -1.88 -2.96
CA ILE A 5 0.18 -2.31 -2.77
C ILE A 5 0.17 -3.38 -1.69
N ASP A 6 -0.52 -3.08 -0.60
CA ASP A 6 -0.71 -4.00 0.51
C ASP A 6 -1.62 -5.18 0.13
N GLU A 7 -1.55 -6.28 0.89
CA GLU A 7 -2.21 -7.53 0.51
C GLU A 7 -3.73 -7.53 0.73
N ASP A 8 -4.22 -6.63 1.60
CA ASP A 8 -5.62 -6.40 1.88
C ASP A 8 -6.36 -5.71 0.70
N LEU A 9 -5.60 -5.06 -0.18
CA LEU A 9 -6.13 -4.48 -1.40
C LEU A 9 -6.26 -5.53 -2.53
N PRO A 10 -7.30 -5.39 -3.39
CA PRO A 10 -7.48 -6.26 -4.55
C PRO A 10 -6.28 -6.25 -5.49
N ARG A 11 -5.94 -7.41 -6.07
CA ARG A 11 -4.90 -7.49 -7.12
C ARG A 11 -5.21 -6.63 -8.35
N SER A 12 -6.47 -6.24 -8.57
CA SER A 12 -6.87 -5.31 -9.63
C SER A 12 -6.33 -3.88 -9.42
N THR A 13 -5.88 -3.51 -8.21
CA THR A 13 -5.28 -2.20 -7.93
C THR A 13 -4.08 -1.92 -8.83
N SER A 14 -3.23 -2.93 -9.07
CA SER A 14 -2.08 -2.80 -9.99
C SER A 14 -2.51 -2.45 -11.42
N LYS A 15 -3.62 -3.04 -11.91
CA LYS A 15 -4.18 -2.74 -13.24
C LYS A 15 -4.67 -1.30 -13.33
N ILE A 16 -5.29 -0.78 -12.26
CA ILE A 16 -5.73 0.61 -12.19
C ILE A 16 -4.51 1.54 -12.25
N LEU A 17 -3.46 1.27 -11.47
CA LEU A 17 -2.22 2.06 -11.51
C LEU A 17 -1.59 2.08 -12.90
N GLN A 18 -1.48 0.92 -13.56
CA GLN A 18 -0.93 0.79 -14.91
C GLN A 18 -1.75 1.61 -15.94
N LYS A 19 -3.09 1.58 -15.84
CA LYS A 19 -3.98 2.40 -16.68
C LYS A 19 -3.65 3.88 -16.60
N TYR A 20 -3.21 4.37 -15.45
CA TYR A 20 -2.80 5.76 -15.23
C TYR A 20 -1.28 5.99 -15.35
N LYS A 21 -0.54 5.07 -15.99
CA LYS A 21 0.92 5.15 -16.21
C LYS A 21 1.72 5.21 -14.90
N HIS A 22 1.29 4.44 -13.91
CA HIS A 22 1.99 4.22 -12.66
C HIS A 22 2.41 2.75 -12.51
N GLU A 23 3.47 2.53 -11.74
CA GLU A 23 3.97 1.20 -11.42
C GLU A 23 3.44 0.81 -10.03
N GLY A 24 2.91 -0.41 -9.91
CA GLY A 24 2.40 -0.95 -8.67
C GLY A 24 3.10 -2.26 -8.35
N ILE A 25 3.79 -2.30 -7.20
CA ILE A 25 4.45 -3.47 -6.66
C ILE A 25 3.52 -4.05 -5.60
N ASP A 26 3.04 -5.27 -5.83
CA ASP A 26 2.20 -5.97 -4.87
C ASP A 26 3.10 -6.67 -3.83
N VAL A 27 2.84 -6.47 -2.53
CA VAL A 27 3.62 -7.11 -1.44
C VAL A 27 3.64 -8.63 -1.58
N ARG A 28 2.57 -9.21 -2.14
CA ARG A 28 2.43 -10.66 -2.37
C ARG A 28 3.44 -11.17 -3.40
N ASP A 29 3.82 -10.33 -4.37
CA ASP A 29 4.69 -10.71 -5.49
C ASP A 29 6.18 -10.58 -5.12
N ILE A 30 6.49 -9.87 -4.03
CA ILE A 30 7.86 -9.73 -3.47
C ILE A 30 8.07 -10.58 -2.20
N GLY A 31 7.17 -11.52 -1.92
CA GLY A 31 7.30 -12.48 -0.82
C GLY A 31 6.93 -11.94 0.56
N LEU A 32 6.17 -10.84 0.63
CA LEU A 32 5.69 -10.22 1.88
C LEU A 32 4.21 -10.46 2.14
N ARG A 33 3.69 -11.58 1.63
CA ARG A 33 2.34 -12.04 1.97
C ARG A 33 2.29 -12.43 3.46
N GLY A 34 1.31 -11.93 4.20
CA GLY A 34 1.20 -12.14 5.65
C GLY A 34 2.32 -11.49 6.45
N ALA A 35 3.04 -10.52 5.87
CA ALA A 35 4.09 -9.81 6.58
C ALA A 35 3.48 -8.81 7.56
N GLU A 36 4.18 -8.58 8.68
CA GLU A 36 3.79 -7.56 9.65
C GLU A 36 3.89 -6.15 9.02
N ASP A 37 3.04 -5.22 9.46
CA ASP A 37 3.04 -3.83 8.96
C ASP A 37 4.43 -3.19 8.98
N SER A 38 5.21 -3.47 10.02
CA SER A 38 6.56 -2.94 10.17
C SER A 38 7.50 -3.38 9.04
N GLN A 39 7.31 -4.58 8.50
CA GLN A 39 8.08 -5.12 7.38
C GLN A 39 7.64 -4.45 6.07
N VAL A 40 6.33 -4.29 5.86
CA VAL A 40 5.76 -3.59 4.70
C VAL A 40 6.21 -2.12 4.69
N ALA A 41 6.11 -1.44 5.83
CA ALA A 41 6.58 -0.07 6.04
C ALA A 41 8.08 0.09 5.74
N ALA A 42 8.91 -0.88 6.16
CA ALA A 42 10.34 -0.86 5.89
C ALA A 42 10.65 -0.91 4.37
N ILE A 43 9.85 -1.63 3.58
CA ILE A 43 9.97 -1.62 2.12
C ILE A 43 9.55 -0.27 1.55
N ALA A 44 8.43 0.30 2.00
CA ALA A 44 7.95 1.59 1.53
C ALA A 44 9.00 2.71 1.70
N LYS A 45 9.78 2.65 2.78
CA LYS A 45 10.85 3.61 3.12
C LYS A 45 12.20 3.39 2.42
N LYS A 46 12.37 2.31 1.64
CA LYS A 46 13.66 2.04 0.97
C LYS A 46 14.07 3.20 0.06
N LYS A 47 15.36 3.30 -0.29
CA LYS A 47 15.98 4.40 -1.08
C LYS A 47 15.21 4.87 -2.33
N ARG A 48 14.43 4.00 -2.98
CA ARG A 48 13.61 4.34 -4.16
C ARG A 48 12.32 5.08 -3.78
N GLY A 49 11.82 4.87 -2.56
CA GLY A 49 10.62 5.48 -1.98
C GLY A 49 9.35 5.01 -2.69
N LEU A 50 8.53 4.20 -2.02
CA LEU A 50 7.25 3.75 -2.56
C LEU A 50 6.11 4.38 -1.76
N CYS A 51 5.09 4.90 -2.44
CA CYS A 51 3.86 5.31 -1.78
C CYS A 51 3.05 4.07 -1.40
N LEU A 52 2.79 3.87 -0.11
CA LEU A 52 2.03 2.72 0.40
C LEU A 52 0.54 2.94 0.17
N LEU A 53 -0.11 1.96 -0.45
CA LEU A 53 -1.55 1.86 -0.61
C LEU A 53 -2.05 0.70 0.25
N THR A 54 -2.90 0.97 1.23
CA THR A 54 -3.43 -0.03 2.17
C THR A 54 -4.89 0.29 2.52
N GLY A 55 -5.69 -0.72 2.86
CA GLY A 55 -6.99 -0.55 3.52
C GLY A 55 -6.89 -0.63 5.05
N ASP A 56 -5.72 -0.96 5.60
CA ASP A 56 -5.48 -1.12 7.02
C ASP A 56 -5.29 0.24 7.71
N PHE A 57 -6.08 0.46 8.76
CA PHE A 57 -6.05 1.68 9.56
C PHE A 57 -4.91 1.71 10.58
N ASP A 58 -4.24 0.60 10.85
CA ASP A 58 -3.08 0.60 11.75
C ASP A 58 -1.96 1.49 11.22
N PHE A 59 -1.82 1.60 9.89
CA PHE A 59 -0.93 2.55 9.23
C PHE A 59 -1.30 4.04 9.46
N ALA A 60 -2.51 4.35 9.94
CA ALA A 60 -2.90 5.72 10.29
C ALA A 60 -2.27 6.20 11.60
N TYR A 61 -1.71 5.29 12.40
CA TYR A 61 -1.14 5.63 13.69
C TYR A 61 0.23 6.31 13.53
N ILE A 62 0.20 7.64 13.44
CA ILE A 62 1.35 8.50 13.10
C ILE A 62 2.56 8.38 14.03
N ARG A 63 2.39 7.83 15.25
CA ARG A 63 3.53 7.58 16.16
C ARG A 63 4.36 6.38 15.70
N ASN A 64 3.73 5.38 15.08
CA ASN A 64 4.42 4.23 14.48
C ASN A 64 4.82 4.52 13.03
N TYR A 65 4.00 5.30 12.32
CA TYR A 65 4.21 5.64 10.91
C TYR A 65 4.22 7.16 10.66
N PRO A 66 5.30 7.87 11.07
CA PRO A 66 5.35 9.33 10.93
C PRO A 66 5.36 9.74 9.45
N PRO A 67 4.43 10.59 8.96
CA PRO A 67 4.33 10.91 7.53
C PRO A 67 5.62 11.45 6.90
N LYS A 68 6.47 12.13 7.69
CA LYS A 68 7.78 12.64 7.26
C LYS A 68 8.78 11.55 6.83
N GLU A 69 8.56 10.30 7.22
CA GLU A 69 9.44 9.18 6.89
C GLU A 69 9.05 8.46 5.59
N TYR A 70 7.88 8.78 5.02
CA TYR A 70 7.31 8.08 3.88
C TYR A 70 7.11 9.04 2.71
N PRO A 71 7.29 8.58 1.46
CA PRO A 71 6.88 9.35 0.28
C PRO A 71 5.35 9.59 0.25
N GLY A 72 4.60 8.67 0.86
CA GLY A 72 3.15 8.75 1.04
C GLY A 72 2.61 7.45 1.63
N ILE A 73 1.56 7.58 2.44
CA ILE A 73 0.72 6.47 2.89
C ILE A 73 -0.72 6.88 2.57
N VAL A 74 -1.41 6.07 1.77
CA VAL A 74 -2.81 6.27 1.39
C VAL A 74 -3.62 5.12 1.96
N ILE A 75 -4.59 5.48 2.81
CA ILE A 75 -5.47 4.53 3.48
C ILE A 75 -6.84 4.59 2.80
N PHE A 76 -7.31 3.46 2.29
CA PHE A 76 -8.60 3.35 1.63
C PHE A 76 -9.65 2.87 2.62
N TYR A 77 -10.59 3.74 2.97
CA TYR A 77 -11.83 3.30 3.61
C TYR A 77 -12.78 2.76 2.55
N ILE A 78 -12.90 1.43 2.47
CA ILE A 78 -13.86 0.76 1.58
C ILE A 78 -15.03 0.27 2.46
N PRO A 79 -16.23 0.87 2.32
CA PRO A 79 -17.39 0.42 3.08
C PRO A 79 -17.73 -1.04 2.77
N SER A 80 -18.11 -1.80 3.79
CA SER A 80 -18.41 -3.25 3.68
C SER A 80 -19.64 -3.58 2.82
N ASN A 81 -20.45 -2.57 2.46
CA ASN A 81 -21.63 -2.72 1.63
C ASN A 81 -21.37 -2.45 0.14
N VAL A 82 -20.12 -2.21 -0.27
CA VAL A 82 -19.78 -2.02 -1.69
C VAL A 82 -19.61 -3.37 -2.37
N THR A 83 -20.52 -3.69 -3.28
CA THR A 83 -20.36 -4.82 -4.21
C THR A 83 -19.69 -4.36 -5.50
N VAL A 84 -18.91 -5.25 -6.11
CA VAL A 84 -18.32 -5.01 -7.44
C VAL A 84 -19.46 -4.82 -8.44
N ALA A 85 -19.44 -3.72 -9.20
CA ALA A 85 -20.40 -3.44 -10.27
C ALA A 85 -20.11 -4.28 -11.52
#